data_AF-A0A165Y5Q8-F1
#
_entry.id   AF-A0A165Y5Q8-F1
#
_cell.length_a   1.000
_cell.length_b   1.000
_cell.length_c   1.000
_cell.angle_alpha   90.00
_cell.angle_beta   90.00
_cell.angle_gamma   90.00
#
_symmetry.space_group_name_H-M   'P 1'
#
loop_
_entity.id
_entity.type
_entity.pdbx_description
1 polymer ?
#
loop_
_entity_poly.entity_id
_entity_poly.type
_entity_poly.pdbx_seq_one_letter_code
_entity_poly.pdbx_strand_id
1 'polypeptide(L)'
;MTKSRKSRLANKTSKKKTSNAGPSAAGPSGNPDPVALERARDERRKKRAAYLEEQLKELEVIKTQGNDLFRQGEYLAAAAEYLRASQLVGGHPVCLSNVAAAFLKLEE
;
A
#
# COMPACT_ATOMS: atom_id res chain seq x y z
N MET A 1 -42.46 -17.89 25.05
CA MET A 1 -41.71 -19.11 25.44
C MET A 1 -40.42 -19.18 24.63
N THR A 2 -39.30 -19.45 25.32
CA THR A 2 -38.01 -20.03 24.86
C THR A 2 -37.28 -19.39 23.66
N LYS A 3 -36.27 -18.53 23.87
CA LYS A 3 -34.84 -18.79 24.21
C LYS A 3 -33.95 -19.24 23.03
N SER A 4 -32.90 -18.43 22.77
CA SER A 4 -31.50 -18.86 22.51
C SER A 4 -31.19 -19.37 21.08
N ARG A 5 -30.05 -19.09 20.43
CA ARG A 5 -28.65 -19.13 20.92
C ARG A 5 -27.72 -18.22 20.11
N LYS A 6 -26.89 -17.45 20.82
CA LYS A 6 -25.59 -16.94 20.36
C LYS A 6 -24.66 -18.12 20.05
N SER A 7 -23.99 -18.12 18.90
CA SER A 7 -22.78 -18.94 18.67
C SER A 7 -21.54 -18.05 18.66
N ARG A 8 -21.00 -17.86 19.87
CA ARG A 8 -19.68 -17.31 20.14
C ARG A 8 -18.71 -18.49 20.06
N LEU A 9 -17.96 -18.66 18.97
CA LEU A 9 -16.84 -19.61 18.95
C LEU A 9 -15.62 -18.95 19.60
N ALA A 10 -15.55 -19.13 20.91
CA ALA A 10 -14.30 -19.05 21.66
C ALA A 10 -13.45 -20.26 21.26
N ASN A 11 -12.22 -20.04 20.77
CA ASN A 11 -11.23 -21.11 20.73
C ASN A 11 -10.25 -20.96 21.89
N LYS A 12 -9.97 -22.12 22.46
CA LYS A 12 -9.67 -22.37 23.86
C LYS A 12 -8.17 -22.35 24.07
N THR A 13 -7.78 -21.76 25.18
CA THR A 13 -6.48 -21.88 25.83
C THR A 13 -6.05 -23.35 25.96
N SER A 14 -4.86 -23.65 25.45
CA SER A 14 -4.10 -24.86 25.80
C SER A 14 -2.94 -24.46 26.70
N LYS A 15 -3.00 -24.88 27.96
CA LYS A 15 -2.05 -24.54 29.02
C LYS A 15 -1.11 -25.74 29.23
N LYS A 16 0.19 -25.49 28.99
CA LYS A 16 1.35 -25.89 29.81
C LYS A 16 1.68 -27.40 29.98
N LYS A 17 2.89 -27.78 29.54
CA LYS A 17 3.69 -28.79 30.23
C LYS A 17 5.15 -28.32 30.32
N THR A 18 5.62 -28.12 31.55
CA THR A 18 6.96 -27.70 31.94
C THR A 18 7.81 -28.92 32.30
N SER A 19 9.02 -28.99 31.73
CA SER A 19 10.26 -29.62 32.26
C SER A 19 11.25 -29.59 31.08
N ASN A 20 12.48 -29.13 31.15
CA ASN A 20 13.50 -29.31 32.17
C ASN A 20 14.61 -28.26 31.96
N ALA A 21 15.31 -27.85 33.02
CA ALA A 21 16.38 -26.85 32.95
C ALA A 21 17.72 -27.42 32.42
N GLY A 22 18.42 -26.63 31.60
CA GLY A 22 19.88 -26.70 31.37
C GLY A 22 20.34 -26.59 29.90
N PRO A 23 21.54 -26.05 29.61
CA PRO A 23 22.20 -24.88 30.20
C PRO A 23 21.89 -23.60 29.39
N SER A 24 21.93 -22.46 30.07
CA SER A 24 21.87 -21.13 29.48
C SER A 24 23.10 -20.90 28.59
N ALA A 25 23.01 -21.26 27.31
CA ALA A 25 23.89 -20.69 26.30
C ALA A 25 23.46 -19.24 26.14
N ALA A 26 24.25 -18.32 26.71
CA ALA A 26 24.15 -16.91 26.42
C ALA A 26 24.20 -16.74 24.89
N GLY A 27 23.04 -16.54 24.27
CA GLY A 27 22.96 -16.11 22.88
C GLY A 27 23.76 -14.81 22.75
N PRO A 28 24.45 -14.58 21.62
CA PRO A 28 25.30 -13.41 21.48
C PRO A 28 24.46 -12.14 21.69
N SER A 29 24.73 -11.41 22.79
CA SER A 29 24.36 -10.00 22.85
C SER A 29 25.16 -9.28 21.75
N GLY A 30 24.62 -8.37 20.97
CA GLY A 30 23.36 -7.67 21.14
C GLY A 30 23.55 -6.22 20.71
N ASN A 31 23.89 -6.02 19.44
CA ASN A 31 23.56 -4.85 18.61
C ASN A 31 24.19 -5.07 17.23
N PRO A 32 23.41 -5.03 16.13
CA PRO A 32 24.00 -5.09 14.79
C PRO A 32 24.92 -3.88 14.59
N ASP A 33 26.07 -4.11 13.92
CA ASP A 33 27.04 -3.06 13.59
C ASP A 33 26.32 -1.83 13.01
N PRO A 34 26.44 -0.64 13.62
CA PRO A 34 25.75 0.56 13.17
C PRO A 34 26.03 0.87 11.69
N VAL A 35 27.22 0.55 11.18
CA VAL A 35 27.57 0.74 9.77
C VAL A 35 26.80 -0.24 8.88
N ALA A 36 26.65 -1.49 9.30
CA ALA A 36 25.85 -2.48 8.58
C ALA A 36 24.34 -2.12 8.58
N LEU A 37 23.83 -1.58 9.69
CA LEU A 37 22.46 -1.07 9.79
C LEU A 37 22.21 0.11 8.85
N GLU A 38 23.15 1.04 8.77
CA GLU A 38 23.06 2.20 7.88
C GLU A 38 23.04 1.79 6.42
N ARG A 39 23.97 0.90 6.01
CA ARG A 39 23.98 0.32 4.66
C ARG A 39 22.65 -0.38 4.32
N ALA A 40 22.11 -1.18 5.23
CA ALA A 40 20.82 -1.85 5.03
C ALA A 40 19.64 -0.86 4.89
N ARG A 41 19.66 0.26 5.64
CA ARG A 41 18.67 1.34 5.51
C ARG A 41 18.82 2.04 4.16
N ASP A 42 20.04 2.32 3.74
CA ASP A 42 20.35 2.99 2.48
C ASP A 42 19.91 2.16 1.28
N GLU A 43 20.20 0.87 1.29
CA GLU A 43 19.72 -0.08 0.29
C GLU A 43 18.19 -0.12 0.25
N ARG A 44 17.53 -0.13 1.41
CA ARG A 44 16.07 -0.09 1.48
C ARG A 44 15.51 1.22 0.93
N ARG A 45 16.16 2.37 1.21
CA ARG A 45 15.77 3.68 0.64
C ARG A 45 15.95 3.70 -0.87
N LYS A 46 17.08 3.21 -1.39
CA LYS A 46 17.35 3.09 -2.83
C LYS A 46 16.32 2.22 -3.53
N LYS A 47 16.01 1.05 -2.98
CA LYS A 47 14.97 0.14 -3.52
C LYS A 47 13.60 0.80 -3.57
N ARG A 48 13.20 1.50 -2.49
CA ARG A 48 11.92 2.24 -2.45
C ARG A 48 11.89 3.40 -3.43
N ALA A 49 13.00 4.15 -3.54
CA ALA A 49 13.11 5.26 -4.48
C ALA A 49 13.01 4.77 -5.93
N ALA A 50 13.71 3.70 -6.28
CA ALA A 50 13.64 3.10 -7.61
C ALA A 50 12.23 2.60 -7.93
N TYR A 51 11.57 1.92 -6.98
CA TYR A 51 10.17 1.50 -7.14
C TYR A 51 9.23 2.70 -7.33
N LEU A 52 9.36 3.75 -6.53
CA LEU A 52 8.55 4.96 -6.67
C LEU A 52 8.80 5.67 -8.00
N GLU A 53 10.05 5.70 -8.48
CA GLU A 53 10.39 6.29 -9.77
C GLU A 53 9.72 5.54 -10.93
N GLU A 54 9.69 4.21 -10.88
CA GLU A 54 8.99 3.38 -11.86
C GLU A 54 7.48 3.64 -11.84
N GLN A 55 6.87 3.67 -10.66
CA GLN A 55 5.45 3.97 -10.50
C GLN A 55 5.09 5.39 -11.00
N LEU A 56 5.98 6.37 -10.80
CA LEU A 56 5.78 7.74 -11.29
C LEU A 56 5.87 7.82 -12.82
N LYS A 57 6.74 7.03 -13.45
CA LYS A 57 6.80 6.93 -14.91
C LYS A 57 5.51 6.34 -15.47
N GLU A 58 5.02 5.26 -14.88
CA GLU A 58 3.73 4.65 -15.29
C GLU A 58 2.57 5.63 -15.07
N LEU A 59 2.55 6.34 -13.94
CA LEU A 59 1.56 7.36 -13.65
C LEU A 59 1.53 8.46 -14.72
N GLU A 60 2.68 8.92 -15.17
CA GLU A 60 2.75 9.97 -16.20
C GLU A 60 2.21 9.49 -17.55
N VAL A 61 2.44 8.22 -17.91
CA VAL A 61 1.89 7.61 -19.13
C VAL A 61 0.37 7.56 -19.07
N ILE A 62 -0.21 7.03 -18.00
CA ILE A 62 -1.67 6.91 -17.83
C ILE A 62 -2.32 8.29 -17.75
N LYS A 63 -1.70 9.23 -17.02
CA LYS A 63 -2.18 10.62 -16.95
C LYS A 63 -2.20 11.26 -18.34
N THR A 64 -1.18 11.01 -19.17
CA THR A 64 -1.13 11.53 -20.54
C THR A 64 -2.25 10.95 -21.41
N GLN A 65 -2.53 9.65 -21.29
CA GLN A 65 -3.67 9.01 -21.97
C GLN A 65 -5.00 9.64 -21.55
N GLY A 66 -5.20 9.88 -20.25
CA GLY A 66 -6.37 10.60 -19.74
C GLY A 66 -6.47 12.03 -20.31
N ASN A 67 -5.35 12.75 -20.43
CA ASN A 67 -5.33 14.09 -21.03
C ASN A 67 -5.73 14.06 -22.50
N ASP A 68 -5.32 13.05 -23.25
CA ASP A 68 -5.67 12.92 -24.66
C ASP A 68 -7.15 12.58 -24.84
N LEU A 69 -7.70 11.67 -24.02
CA LEU A 69 -9.14 11.39 -23.98
C LEU A 69 -9.96 12.63 -23.59
N PHE A 70 -9.46 13.41 -22.62
CA PHE A 70 -10.13 14.65 -22.20
C PHE A 70 -10.19 15.67 -23.34
N ARG A 71 -9.12 15.81 -24.12
CA ARG A 71 -9.08 16.69 -25.31
C ARG A 71 -10.02 16.22 -26.42
N GLN A 72 -10.28 14.92 -26.50
CA GLN A 72 -11.20 14.33 -27.47
C GLN A 72 -12.68 14.45 -27.04
N GLY A 73 -12.96 14.95 -25.83
CA GLY A 73 -14.32 15.02 -25.28
C GLY A 73 -14.79 13.71 -24.65
N GLU A 74 -13.94 12.69 -24.59
CA GLU A 74 -14.23 11.38 -24.00
C GLU A 74 -14.06 11.44 -22.48
N TYR A 75 -14.86 12.28 -21.81
CA TYR A 75 -14.67 12.64 -20.41
C TYR A 75 -14.83 11.45 -19.44
N LEU A 76 -15.74 10.52 -19.72
CA LEU A 76 -15.92 9.31 -18.89
C LEU A 76 -14.68 8.40 -18.95
N ALA A 77 -14.12 8.21 -20.16
CA ALA A 77 -12.91 7.44 -20.36
C ALA A 77 -11.69 8.13 -19.73
N ALA A 78 -11.59 9.46 -19.86
CA ALA A 78 -10.56 10.26 -19.21
C ALA A 78 -10.61 10.11 -17.67
N ALA A 79 -11.80 10.18 -17.07
CA ALA A 79 -11.99 9.99 -15.64
C ALA A 79 -11.53 8.60 -15.17
N ALA A 80 -11.80 7.54 -15.95
CA ALA A 80 -11.35 6.19 -15.65
C ALA A 80 -9.82 6.07 -15.64
N GLU A 81 -9.13 6.65 -16.62
CA GLU A 81 -7.66 6.64 -16.66
C GLU A 81 -7.03 7.46 -15.54
N TYR A 82 -7.56 8.65 -15.23
CA TYR A 82 -7.07 9.42 -14.08
C TYR A 82 -7.29 8.71 -12.75
N LEU A 83 -8.43 8.00 -12.59
CA LEU A 83 -8.68 7.20 -11.39
C LEU A 83 -7.67 6.06 -11.26
N ARG A 84 -7.37 5.36 -12.37
CA ARG A 84 -6.32 4.33 -12.42
C ARG A 84 -4.96 4.91 -12.04
N ALA A 85 -4.57 6.05 -12.61
CA ALA A 85 -3.32 6.74 -12.28
C ALA A 85 -3.24 7.10 -10.79
N SER A 86 -4.35 7.57 -10.20
CA SER A 86 -4.38 7.97 -8.79
C SER A 86 -4.07 6.81 -7.82
N GLN A 87 -4.33 5.56 -8.22
CA GLN A 87 -4.13 4.38 -7.39
C GLN A 87 -2.67 3.85 -7.38
N LEU A 88 -1.81 4.30 -8.31
CA LEU A 88 -0.44 3.80 -8.44
C LEU A 88 0.53 4.25 -7.34
N VAL A 89 0.41 5.49 -6.87
CA VAL A 89 1.36 6.11 -5.91
C VAL A 89 0.66 6.60 -4.63
N GLY A 90 -0.51 6.04 -4.33
CA GLY A 90 -1.24 6.37 -3.09
C GLY A 90 -2.01 7.69 -3.12
N GLY A 91 -2.78 7.93 -4.19
CA GLY A 91 -3.66 9.09 -4.31
C GLY A 91 -2.94 10.33 -4.81
N HIS A 92 -2.53 10.32 -6.08
CA HIS A 92 -1.88 11.48 -6.68
C HIS A 92 -2.88 12.66 -6.81
N PRO A 93 -2.63 13.82 -6.16
CA PRO A 93 -3.62 14.89 -6.04
C PRO A 93 -4.04 15.46 -7.38
N VAL A 94 -3.10 15.61 -8.33
CA VAL A 94 -3.41 16.13 -9.67
C VAL A 94 -4.35 15.19 -10.43
N CYS A 95 -4.19 13.87 -10.28
CA CYS A 95 -5.06 12.91 -10.95
C CYS A 95 -6.49 13.01 -10.39
N LEU A 96 -6.64 13.16 -9.08
CA LEU A 96 -7.96 13.34 -8.45
C LEU A 96 -8.63 14.65 -8.88
N SER A 97 -7.87 15.75 -9.00
CA SER A 97 -8.38 17.01 -9.55
C SER A 97 -8.85 16.84 -11.00
N ASN A 98 -8.12 16.09 -11.82
CA ASN A 98 -8.50 15.82 -13.20
C ASN A 98 -9.75 14.92 -13.31
N VAL A 99 -9.92 13.95 -12.41
CA VAL A 99 -11.18 13.17 -12.30
C VAL A 99 -12.36 14.10 -12.03
N ALA A 100 -12.23 15.01 -11.07
CA ALA A 100 -13.28 15.97 -10.76
C ALA A 100 -13.60 16.87 -11.97
N ALA A 101 -12.57 17.37 -12.66
CA ALA A 101 -12.76 18.17 -13.87
C ALA A 101 -13.48 17.40 -14.99
N ALA A 102 -13.16 16.12 -15.18
CA ALA A 102 -13.83 15.27 -16.17
C ALA A 102 -15.31 15.03 -15.82
N PHE A 103 -15.66 14.83 -14.55
CA PHE A 103 -17.05 14.72 -14.13
C PHE A 103 -17.83 16.03 -14.29
N LEU A 104 -17.21 17.18 -13.98
CA LEU A 104 -17.84 18.48 -14.23
C LEU A 104 -18.17 18.68 -15.72
N LYS A 105 -17.30 18.22 -16.62
CA LYS A 105 -17.54 18.29 -18.07
C LYS A 105 -18.63 17.36 -18.58
N LEU A 106 -19.03 16.33 -17.83
CA LEU A 106 -20.18 15.49 -18.16
C LEU A 106 -21.52 16.12 -17.75
N GLU A 107 -21.50 17.11 -16.85
CA GLU A 107 -22.68 17.82 -16.36
C GLU A 107 -22.95 19.14 -17.12
N GLU A 108 -22.02 19.58 -17.97
CA GLU A 108 -22.17 20.73 -18.90
C GLU A 108 -22.92 20.34 -20.18
#